data_AF-A0A428X818-F1
#
_entry.id   AF-A0A428X818-F1
#
_cell.length_a   1.000
_cell.length_b   1.000
_cell.length_c   1.000
_cell.angle_alpha   90.00
_cell.angle_beta   90.00
_cell.angle_gamma   90.00
#
_symmetry.space_group_name_H-M   'P 1'
#
loop_
_entity.id
_entity.type
_entity.pdbx_description
1 polymer ?
#
loop_
_entity_poly.entity_id
_entity_poly.type
_entity_poly.pdbx_seq_one_letter_code
_entity_poly.pdbx_strand_id
1 'polypeptide(L)'
;MRSRTRLICTSGLLLAALIAATLPWWPSTGDRPPAHGEGAAPGSVQFRDEAAALAEARRSKQDVLIDTDTTATSQTWALPDGQRRTRTHAVPQRAKDSQGRWAPVDLKLTSAKDAPGGLTVRPGNPATPV
;
A
#
# COMPACT_ATOMS: atom_id res chain seq x y z
N MET A 1 -41.52 -41.51 23.81
CA MET A 1 -40.11 -41.15 23.53
C MET A 1 -39.79 -40.96 22.02
N ARG A 2 -40.72 -40.57 21.15
CA ARG A 2 -40.48 -40.45 19.67
C ARG A 2 -40.52 -39.01 19.13
N SER A 3 -41.00 -38.06 19.93
CA SER A 3 -41.17 -36.64 19.59
C SER A 3 -39.95 -35.78 19.93
N ARG A 4 -39.19 -36.16 20.98
CA ARG A 4 -37.97 -35.45 21.41
C ARG A 4 -36.84 -35.54 20.39
N THR A 5 -36.69 -36.68 19.72
CA THR A 5 -35.64 -36.91 18.73
C THR A 5 -35.85 -36.11 17.45
N ARG A 6 -37.11 -35.95 17.01
CA ARG A 6 -37.44 -35.18 15.80
C ARG A 6 -37.16 -33.69 15.98
N LEU A 7 -37.45 -33.16 17.18
CA LEU A 7 -37.24 -31.75 17.51
C LEU A 7 -35.74 -31.40 17.54
N ILE A 8 -34.90 -32.28 18.09
CA ILE A 8 -33.45 -32.08 18.16
C ILE A 8 -32.82 -32.09 16.75
N CYS A 9 -33.27 -32.98 15.87
CA CYS A 9 -32.77 -33.03 14.49
C CYS A 9 -33.14 -31.78 13.68
N THR A 10 -34.37 -31.26 13.81
CA THR A 10 -34.78 -30.03 13.11
C THR A 10 -34.04 -28.80 13.63
N SER A 11 -33.80 -28.71 14.93
CA SER A 11 -33.04 -27.60 15.53
C SER A 11 -31.55 -27.64 15.13
N GLY A 12 -30.94 -28.83 15.05
CA GLY A 12 -29.56 -28.97 14.55
C GLY A 12 -29.40 -28.53 13.10
N LEU A 13 -30.37 -28.85 12.24
CA LEU A 13 -30.38 -28.44 10.83
C LEU A 13 -30.54 -26.92 10.66
N LEU A 14 -31.40 -26.28 11.46
CA LEU A 14 -31.57 -24.82 11.45
C LEU A 14 -30.31 -24.08 11.90
N LEU A 15 -29.63 -24.60 12.93
CA LEU A 15 -28.38 -23.99 13.43
C LEU A 15 -27.25 -24.09 12.39
N ALA A 16 -27.12 -25.24 11.72
CA ALA A 16 -26.12 -25.44 10.66
C ALA A 16 -26.37 -24.55 9.44
N ALA A 17 -27.63 -24.38 9.03
CA ALA A 17 -28.00 -23.51 7.92
C ALA A 17 -27.71 -22.03 8.21
N LEU A 18 -27.93 -21.58 9.46
CA LEU A 18 -27.66 -20.21 9.85
C LEU A 18 -26.15 -19.89 9.86
N ILE A 19 -25.31 -20.83 10.31
CA ILE A 19 -23.85 -20.66 10.30
C ILE A 19 -23.32 -20.62 8.85
N ALA A 20 -23.82 -21.51 7.98
CA ALA A 20 -23.42 -21.54 6.57
C ALA A 20 -23.77 -20.25 5.81
N ALA A 21 -24.89 -19.59 6.14
CA ALA A 21 -25.31 -18.32 5.54
C ALA A 21 -24.45 -17.12 5.98
N THR A 22 -23.75 -17.22 7.12
CA THR A 22 -22.86 -16.15 7.62
C THR A 22 -21.41 -16.28 7.16
N LEU A 23 -21.06 -17.39 6.51
CA LEU A 23 -19.70 -17.59 6.01
C LEU A 23 -19.51 -16.77 4.72
N PRO A 24 -18.46 -15.93 4.63
CA PRO A 24 -18.14 -15.21 3.42
C PRO A 24 -17.74 -16.22 2.34
N TRP A 25 -18.57 -16.32 1.32
CA TRP A 25 -18.52 -17.29 0.21
C TRP A 25 -17.59 -16.80 -0.91
N TRP A 26 -16.55 -16.03 -0.57
CA TRP A 26 -15.60 -15.56 -1.55
C TRP A 26 -14.51 -16.60 -1.78
N PRO A 27 -14.26 -16.99 -3.05
CA PRO A 27 -13.06 -17.73 -3.38
C PRO A 27 -11.86 -16.84 -3.07
N SER A 28 -11.05 -17.25 -2.10
CA SER A 28 -9.75 -16.64 -1.81
C SER A 28 -8.83 -16.83 -3.00
N THR A 29 -8.99 -15.98 -4.02
CA THR A 29 -8.03 -15.85 -5.12
C THR A 29 -6.99 -14.85 -4.65
N GLY A 30 -5.91 -15.34 -4.03
CA GLY A 30 -4.98 -14.44 -3.39
C GLY A 30 -3.62 -15.00 -3.08
N ASP A 31 -3.18 -16.06 -3.74
CA ASP A 31 -1.77 -16.48 -3.71
C ASP A 31 -1.18 -16.37 -5.12
N ARG A 32 -1.37 -15.19 -5.74
CA ARG A 32 -0.55 -14.80 -6.87
C ARG A 32 0.71 -14.19 -6.28
N PRO A 33 1.90 -14.80 -6.46
CA PRO A 33 3.15 -14.16 -6.05
C PRO A 33 3.17 -12.76 -6.69
N PRO A 34 3.58 -11.71 -5.95
CA PRO A 34 3.54 -10.36 -6.47
C PRO A 34 4.33 -10.35 -7.77
N ALA A 35 3.64 -10.07 -8.88
CA ALA A 35 4.29 -9.54 -10.05
C ALA A 35 5.11 -8.36 -9.52
N HIS A 36 6.44 -8.48 -9.62
CA HIS A 36 7.29 -7.33 -9.40
C HIS A 36 6.79 -6.29 -10.39
N GLY A 37 6.02 -5.32 -9.89
CA GLY A 37 5.67 -4.14 -10.64
C GLY A 37 6.97 -3.45 -10.92
N GLU A 38 7.54 -3.75 -12.08
CA GLU A 38 8.65 -3.01 -12.65
C GLU A 38 8.29 -1.54 -12.54
N GLY A 39 9.17 -0.80 -11.88
CA GLY A 39 8.87 0.48 -11.28
C GLY A 39 8.06 1.35 -12.22
N ALA A 40 6.95 1.89 -11.70
CA ALA A 40 6.29 3.02 -12.34
C ALA A 40 7.37 4.02 -12.75
N ALA A 41 7.54 4.18 -14.05
CA ALA A 41 8.48 5.12 -14.64
C ALA A 41 8.32 6.48 -13.95
N PRO A 42 9.38 7.27 -13.75
CA PRO A 42 9.31 8.55 -13.07
C PRO A 42 8.56 9.57 -13.94
N GLY A 43 7.24 9.42 -14.06
CA GLY A 43 6.35 10.49 -14.38
C GLY A 43 6.34 11.42 -13.18
N SER A 44 6.50 12.72 -13.42
CA SER A 44 6.44 13.78 -12.42
C SER A 44 5.32 13.51 -11.42
N VAL A 45 5.70 13.00 -10.24
CA VAL A 45 4.76 12.68 -9.17
C VAL A 45 4.27 14.03 -8.65
N GLN A 46 3.13 14.49 -9.15
CA GLN A 46 2.39 15.55 -8.48
C GLN A 46 2.11 15.08 -7.07
N PHE A 47 2.28 15.95 -6.07
CA PHE A 47 1.96 15.61 -4.68
C PHE A 47 0.46 15.27 -4.60
N ARG A 48 0.15 14.05 -4.20
CA ARG A 48 -1.24 13.56 -4.08
C ARG A 48 -1.59 13.37 -2.62
N ASP A 49 -2.61 14.11 -2.19
CA ASP A 49 -3.36 13.73 -1.00
C ASP A 49 -4.18 12.46 -1.25
N GLU A 50 -4.77 11.93 -0.19
CA GLU A 50 -5.57 10.70 -0.25
C GLU A 50 -6.74 10.80 -1.24
N ALA A 51 -7.47 11.93 -1.25
CA ALA A 51 -8.65 12.09 -2.09
C ALA A 51 -8.27 12.11 -3.59
N ALA A 52 -7.21 12.85 -3.93
CA ALA A 52 -6.66 12.91 -5.27
C ALA A 52 -6.10 11.55 -5.71
N ALA A 53 -5.40 10.83 -4.81
CA ALA A 53 -4.86 9.50 -5.11
C ALA A 53 -5.98 8.48 -5.36
N LEU A 54 -7.04 8.46 -4.56
CA LEU A 54 -8.20 7.58 -4.77
C LEU A 54 -8.96 7.91 -6.06
N ALA A 55 -9.16 9.19 -6.37
CA ALA A 55 -9.79 9.61 -7.61
C ALA A 55 -8.97 9.15 -8.83
N GLU A 56 -7.66 9.32 -8.77
CA GLU A 56 -6.76 8.90 -9.85
C GLU A 56 -6.67 7.38 -9.96
N ALA A 57 -6.63 6.64 -8.84
CA ALA A 57 -6.63 5.18 -8.85
C ALA A 57 -7.90 4.61 -9.50
N ARG A 58 -9.05 5.22 -9.22
CA ARG A 58 -10.33 4.85 -9.84
C ARG A 58 -10.39 5.16 -11.33
N ARG A 59 -9.80 6.28 -11.75
CA ARG A 59 -9.73 6.71 -13.15
C ARG A 59 -8.76 5.85 -13.96
N SER A 60 -7.53 5.70 -13.47
CA SER A 60 -6.45 4.98 -14.14
C SER A 60 -6.56 3.45 -14.01
N LYS A 61 -7.36 2.96 -13.05
CA LYS A 61 -7.43 1.54 -12.67
C LYS A 61 -6.09 0.97 -12.20
N GLN A 62 -5.22 1.83 -11.65
CA GLN A 62 -3.91 1.48 -11.13
C GLN A 62 -3.78 1.88 -9.66
N ASP A 63 -2.87 1.22 -8.96
CA ASP A 63 -2.49 1.58 -7.59
C ASP A 63 -1.76 2.94 -7.62
N VAL A 64 -2.28 3.93 -6.92
CA VAL A 64 -1.70 5.28 -6.86
C VAL A 64 -1.14 5.53 -5.47
N LEU A 65 0.11 5.96 -5.38
CA LEU A 65 0.73 6.30 -4.10
C LEU A 65 0.07 7.53 -3.47
N ILE A 66 -0.18 7.47 -2.16
CA ILE A 66 -0.64 8.58 -1.33
C ILE A 66 0.60 9.25 -0.70
N ASP A 67 0.91 10.47 -1.11
CA ASP A 67 2.14 11.15 -0.68
C ASP A 67 2.07 11.63 0.78
N THR A 68 0.87 11.97 1.27
CA THR A 68 0.64 12.40 2.67
C THR A 68 0.91 11.28 3.68
N ASP A 69 0.69 10.04 3.26
CA ASP A 69 0.71 8.85 4.11
C ASP A 69 1.93 7.98 3.83
N THR A 70 2.79 8.43 2.92
CA THR A 70 4.10 7.86 2.63
C THR A 70 5.13 8.47 3.57
N THR A 71 5.93 7.61 4.20
CA THR A 71 7.09 7.98 5.01
C THR A 71 8.36 7.39 4.39
N ALA A 72 9.51 7.62 5.01
CA ALA A 72 10.77 7.04 4.56
C ALA A 72 10.72 5.49 4.51
N THR A 73 10.03 4.87 5.48
CA THR A 73 9.97 3.42 5.71
C THR A 73 8.62 2.81 5.36
N SER A 74 7.58 3.60 5.09
CA SER A 74 6.24 3.11 4.77
C SER A 74 5.72 3.74 3.48
N GLN A 75 5.13 2.93 2.61
CA GLN A 75 4.46 3.38 1.40
C GLN A 75 2.99 2.98 1.47
N THR A 76 2.11 3.92 1.14
CA THR A 76 0.67 3.69 1.13
C THR A 76 0.12 3.96 -0.26
N TRP A 77 -0.66 3.03 -0.79
CA TRP A 77 -1.32 3.13 -2.09
C TRP A 77 -2.84 3.14 -1.93
N ALA A 78 -3.49 4.01 -2.71
CA ALA A 78 -4.89 3.95 -3.02
C ALA A 78 -5.13 2.91 -4.12
N LEU A 79 -6.04 1.98 -3.87
CA LEU A 79 -6.42 0.92 -4.81
C LEU A 79 -7.65 1.35 -5.63
N PRO A 80 -7.83 0.84 -6.87
CA PRO A 80 -9.00 1.17 -7.69
C PRO A 80 -10.36 0.77 -7.10
N ASP A 81 -10.37 -0.20 -6.21
CA ASP A 81 -11.54 -0.67 -5.45
C ASP A 81 -11.93 0.28 -4.28
N GLY A 82 -11.13 1.32 -4.05
CA GLY A 82 -11.31 2.27 -2.96
C GLY A 82 -10.67 1.84 -1.64
N GLN A 83 -9.99 0.69 -1.60
CA GLN A 83 -9.21 0.29 -0.44
C GLN A 83 -7.83 0.98 -0.43
N ARG A 84 -7.10 0.77 0.66
CA ARG A 84 -5.72 1.22 0.82
C ARG A 84 -4.83 0.07 1.20
N ARG A 85 -3.65 0.01 0.59
CA ARG A 85 -2.58 -0.93 0.95
C ARG A 85 -1.42 -0.15 1.53
N THR A 86 -0.86 -0.61 2.64
CA THR A 86 0.37 -0.06 3.20
C THR A 86 1.44 -1.13 3.25
N ARG A 87 2.67 -0.79 2.84
CA ARG A 87 3.85 -1.64 2.94
C ARG A 87 4.91 -0.93 3.76
N THR A 88 5.35 -1.60 4.81
CA THR A 88 6.41 -1.13 5.71
C THR A 88 7.71 -1.87 5.42
N HIS A 89 8.83 -1.16 5.54
CA HIS A 89 10.18 -1.64 5.32
C HIS A 89 11.03 -1.40 6.56
N ALA A 90 12.00 -2.28 6.81
CA ALA A 90 12.94 -2.14 7.92
C ALA A 90 13.93 -0.97 7.74
N VAL A 91 14.15 -0.55 6.48
CA VAL A 91 15.06 0.55 6.14
C VAL A 91 14.37 1.53 5.19
N PRO A 92 14.76 2.81 5.20
CA PRO A 92 14.22 3.80 4.28
C PRO A 92 14.32 3.36 2.81
N GLN A 93 13.20 3.40 2.09
CA GLN A 93 13.15 3.11 0.66
C GLN A 93 12.99 4.37 -0.19
N ARG A 94 12.49 5.46 0.42
CA ARG A 94 12.21 6.71 -0.25
C ARG A 94 12.72 7.88 0.58
N ALA A 95 13.11 8.95 -0.10
CA ALA A 95 13.51 10.21 0.49
C ALA A 95 12.90 11.36 -0.30
N LYS A 96 12.71 12.51 0.34
CA LYS A 96 12.24 13.71 -0.35
C LYS A 96 13.35 14.25 -1.26
N ASP A 97 13.00 14.50 -2.51
CA ASP A 97 13.89 15.17 -3.48
C ASP A 97 14.06 16.65 -3.13
N SER A 98 14.87 17.37 -3.92
CA SER A 98 15.07 18.82 -3.78
C SER A 98 13.79 19.65 -3.98
N GLN A 99 12.72 19.06 -4.49
CA GLN A 99 11.40 19.67 -4.66
C GLN A 99 10.43 19.25 -3.54
N GLY A 100 10.90 18.52 -2.52
CA GLY A 100 10.10 18.05 -1.40
C GLY A 100 9.18 16.85 -1.71
N ARG A 101 9.30 16.25 -2.90
CA ARG A 101 8.47 15.12 -3.34
C ARG A 101 9.12 13.81 -2.97
N TRP A 102 8.31 12.80 -2.66
CA TRP A 102 8.84 11.47 -2.43
C TRP A 102 9.40 10.88 -3.72
N ALA A 103 10.68 10.50 -3.68
CA ALA A 103 11.37 9.79 -4.74
C ALA A 103 12.08 8.55 -4.16
N PRO A 104 12.38 7.52 -4.98
CA PRO A 104 13.32 6.47 -4.56
C PRO A 104 14.62 7.11 -4.05
N VAL A 105 15.27 6.46 -3.07
CA VAL A 105 16.58 6.91 -2.60
C VAL A 105 17.59 6.84 -3.75
N ASP A 106 18.17 7.99 -4.07
CA ASP A 106 19.17 8.23 -5.11
C ASP A 106 20.50 8.55 -4.43
N LEU A 107 21.37 7.55 -4.45
CA LEU A 107 22.72 7.62 -3.91
C LEU A 107 23.73 8.09 -4.96
N LYS A 108 23.28 8.50 -6.15
CA LYS A 108 24.18 9.08 -7.16
C LYS A 108 24.80 10.36 -6.62
N LEU A 109 26.12 10.35 -6.56
CA LEU A 109 26.90 11.44 -6.04
C LEU A 109 27.00 12.56 -7.06
N THR A 110 26.68 13.78 -6.62
CA THR A 110 26.81 15.00 -7.41
C THR A 110 27.71 15.97 -6.67
N SER A 111 28.52 16.72 -7.43
CA SER A 111 29.34 17.78 -6.87
C SER A 111 28.48 19.02 -6.65
N ALA A 112 28.22 19.38 -5.40
CA ALA A 112 27.57 20.64 -5.05
C ALA A 112 28.66 21.65 -4.69
N LYS A 113 28.81 22.70 -5.51
CA LYS A 113 29.56 23.88 -5.09
C LYS A 113 28.77 24.51 -3.93
N ASP A 114 29.46 24.78 -2.83
CA ASP A 114 28.93 25.46 -1.63
C ASP A 114 27.86 24.68 -0.82
N ALA A 115 28.07 23.39 -0.58
CA ALA A 115 27.21 22.64 0.34
C ALA A 115 27.48 22.98 1.83
N PRO A 116 26.43 23.06 2.68
CA PRO A 116 26.59 23.24 4.12
C PRO A 116 27.43 22.11 4.74
N GLY A 117 28.48 22.46 5.49
CA GLY A 117 29.37 21.48 6.14
C GLY A 117 30.63 21.10 5.37
N GLY A 118 30.99 21.82 4.30
CA GLY A 118 32.29 21.71 3.63
C GLY A 118 32.48 20.47 2.73
N LEU A 119 31.46 19.61 2.64
CA LEU A 119 31.48 18.43 1.77
C LEU A 119 30.98 18.79 0.37
N THR A 120 31.87 18.77 -0.62
CA THR A 120 31.54 19.14 -2.01
C THR A 120 30.80 18.06 -2.78
N VAL A 121 30.62 16.86 -2.22
CA VAL A 121 29.99 15.71 -2.87
C VAL A 121 28.83 15.20 -2.03
N ARG A 122 27.63 15.06 -2.63
CA ARG A 122 26.42 14.59 -1.94
C ARG A 122 25.55 13.69 -2.82
N PRO A 123 24.80 12.74 -2.22
CA PRO A 123 23.78 11.98 -2.92
C PRO A 123 22.60 12.87 -3.36
N GLY A 124 21.87 12.47 -4.40
CA GLY A 124 20.74 13.20 -4.98
C GLY A 124 19.58 13.43 -4.01
N ASN A 125 19.23 12.43 -3.20
CA ASN A 125 18.31 12.56 -2.06
C ASN A 125 18.69 11.57 -0.94
N PRO A 126 19.48 12.00 0.07
CA PRO A 126 19.89 11.12 1.15
C PRO A 126 18.68 10.66 1.98
N ALA A 127 18.69 9.39 2.38
CA ALA A 127 17.73 8.87 3.36
C ALA A 127 17.99 9.49 4.74
N THR A 128 16.93 9.88 5.42
CA THR A 128 17.00 10.31 6.83
C THR A 128 16.88 9.08 7.73
N PRO A 129 17.79 8.89 8.70
CA PRO A 129 17.63 7.87 9.74
C PRO A 129 16.32 8.08 10.51
N VAL A 130 15.65 6.97 10.86
CA VAL A 130 14.42 6.95 11.67
C VAL A 130 14.71 6.67 13.13
#